data_AF-A0A2C9KY43-F1
#
_entry.id   AF-A0A2C9KY43-F1
#
_cell.length_a   1.000
_cell.length_b   1.000
_cell.length_c   1.000
_cell.angle_alpha   90.00
_cell.angle_beta   90.00
_cell.angle_gamma   90.00
#
_symmetry.space_group_name_H-M   'P 1'
#
loop_
_entity.id
_entity.type
_entity.pdbx_description
1 polymer ?
#
loop_
_entity_poly.entity_id
_entity_poly.type
_entity_poly.pdbx_seq_one_letter_code
_entity_poly.pdbx_strand_id
1 'polypeptide(L)'
;MVYRIPCNTNRVQCRANMAAVLLYVCSAFVVWVCCFQHPVQAQAADSVRCPSSCNCLGNNVDCSNLGLYDIPKNIPKWVTRLDLQRNSISEIRPEDFKGLINLQYLDLSNNGLKILNGSDFSDLISLQTLKLDSNELTEMPVFSSQSNLTDLSM
;
A
#
# COMPACT_ATOMS: atom_id res chain seq x y z
N MET A 1 -11.78 -18.03 29.11
CA MET A 1 -12.64 -17.30 28.16
C MET A 1 -11.96 -15.97 27.88
N VAL A 2 -11.57 -15.74 26.63
CA VAL A 2 -10.69 -14.62 26.21
C VAL A 2 -11.54 -13.38 26.00
N TYR A 3 -11.22 -12.28 26.67
CA TYR A 3 -11.65 -10.96 26.26
C TYR A 3 -10.46 -10.22 25.65
N ARG A 4 -10.60 -9.81 24.38
CA ARG A 4 -9.63 -8.96 23.68
C ARG A 4 -9.98 -7.49 23.94
N ILE A 5 -9.01 -6.71 24.41
CA ILE A 5 -9.08 -5.25 24.40
C ILE A 5 -8.07 -4.78 23.34
N PRO A 6 -8.46 -3.93 22.37
CA PRO A 6 -7.58 -3.48 21.30
C PRO A 6 -6.64 -2.38 21.80
N CYS A 7 -5.36 -2.48 21.44
CA CYS A 7 -4.38 -1.42 21.69
C CYS A 7 -4.48 -0.37 20.57
N ASN A 8 -4.93 0.84 20.92
CA ASN A 8 -5.04 1.98 20.02
C ASN A 8 -3.67 2.71 19.96
N THR A 9 -3.11 2.85 18.76
CA THR A 9 -1.73 3.31 18.49
C THR A 9 -1.51 4.82 18.58
N ASN A 10 -2.41 5.61 19.18
CA ASN A 10 -2.31 7.07 19.15
C ASN A 10 -1.88 7.79 20.45
N ARG A 11 -1.30 7.11 21.45
CA ARG A 11 -0.62 7.79 22.56
C ARG A 11 0.58 7.01 23.10
N VAL A 12 1.78 7.36 22.65
CA VAL A 12 3.01 7.04 23.38
C VAL A 12 3.10 7.99 24.56
N GLN A 13 2.56 7.60 25.71
CA GLN A 13 2.91 8.25 26.98
C GLN A 13 2.85 7.20 28.11
N CYS A 14 4.00 6.64 28.43
CA CYS A 14 4.21 5.92 29.69
C CYS A 14 4.11 6.95 30.83
N ARG A 15 2.91 7.16 31.38
CA ARG A 15 2.77 7.77 32.71
C ARG A 15 3.09 6.69 33.74
N ALA A 16 4.32 6.72 34.27
CA ALA A 16 4.63 6.04 35.51
C ALA A 16 3.90 6.77 36.64
N ASN A 17 2.81 6.19 37.14
CA ASN A 17 2.21 6.65 38.40
C ASN A 17 2.80 5.81 39.54
N MET A 18 3.45 6.51 40.46
CA MET A 18 4.06 5.97 41.67
C MET A 18 2.95 5.56 42.66
N ALA A 19 2.61 4.28 42.73
CA ALA A 19 1.98 3.65 43.92
C ALA A 19 1.72 2.16 43.67
N ALA A 20 2.70 1.30 43.94
CA ALA A 20 2.45 -0.08 44.33
C ALA A 20 3.69 -0.59 45.07
N VAL A 21 3.63 -0.39 46.37
CA VAL A 21 4.61 -0.79 47.37
C VAL A 21 4.28 -2.22 47.81
N LEU A 22 5.31 -3.05 47.85
CA LEU A 22 5.53 -4.21 48.72
C LEU A 22 4.97 -5.60 48.37
N LEU A 23 5.93 -6.54 48.42
CA LEU A 23 5.85 -7.96 48.75
C LEU A 23 5.35 -8.88 47.65
N TYR A 24 6.27 -9.42 46.84
CA TYR A 24 6.40 -10.87 46.78
C TYR A 24 7.88 -11.27 46.63
N VAL A 25 8.25 -12.19 47.51
CA VAL A 25 9.58 -12.70 47.77
C VAL A 25 10.11 -13.43 46.53
N CYS A 26 11.40 -13.23 46.26
CA CYS A 26 12.18 -13.91 45.24
C CYS A 26 12.30 -15.41 45.57
N SER A 27 11.27 -16.21 45.25
CA SER A 27 11.42 -17.66 45.08
C SER A 27 11.83 -17.91 43.62
N ALA A 28 12.90 -18.68 43.49
CA ALA A 28 13.82 -18.67 42.37
C ALA A 28 13.30 -19.36 41.09
N PHE A 29 12.16 -18.96 40.52
CA PHE A 29 11.68 -19.56 39.25
C PHE A 29 10.95 -18.68 38.22
N VAL A 30 10.66 -17.38 38.44
CA VAL A 30 9.82 -16.62 37.46
C VAL A 30 10.31 -15.21 37.09
N VAL A 31 11.50 -14.79 37.52
CA VAL A 31 11.95 -13.39 37.31
C VAL A 31 12.90 -13.22 36.11
N TRP A 32 13.26 -14.30 35.40
CA TRP A 32 14.23 -14.21 34.29
C TRP A 32 13.63 -14.26 32.88
N VAL A 33 12.31 -14.23 32.73
CA VAL A 33 11.65 -14.50 31.43
C VAL A 33 10.88 -13.31 30.85
N CYS A 34 11.03 -12.09 31.38
CA CYS A 34 10.40 -10.91 30.75
C CYS A 34 11.37 -9.90 30.12
N CYS A 35 12.69 -10.04 30.28
CA CYS A 35 13.66 -9.11 29.66
C CYS A 35 14.88 -9.75 28.99
N PHE A 36 15.07 -11.08 29.00
CA PHE A 36 16.29 -11.70 28.48
C PHE A 36 16.12 -12.79 27.40
N GLN A 37 14.89 -13.13 26.97
CA GLN A 37 14.68 -14.21 25.99
C GLN A 37 13.74 -13.90 24.85
N HIS A 38 13.41 -12.64 24.63
CA HIS A 38 13.10 -12.24 23.27
C HIS A 38 14.31 -11.45 22.78
N PRO A 39 15.08 -11.95 21.79
CA PRO A 39 15.62 -10.97 20.86
C PRO A 39 14.41 -10.10 20.52
N VAL A 40 14.52 -8.79 20.69
CA VAL A 40 13.64 -7.90 19.95
C VAL A 40 14.04 -8.19 18.51
N GLN A 41 13.45 -9.24 17.93
CA GLN A 41 13.17 -9.23 16.52
C GLN A 41 12.33 -7.96 16.42
N ALA A 42 13.01 -6.87 16.02
CA ALA A 42 12.40 -5.93 15.13
C ALA A 42 11.83 -6.81 14.04
N GLN A 43 10.60 -7.25 14.26
CA GLN A 43 9.87 -7.98 13.27
C GLN A 43 9.69 -6.89 12.23
N ALA A 44 10.58 -6.91 11.23
CA ALA A 44 10.15 -6.61 9.90
C ALA A 44 9.02 -7.62 9.66
N ALA A 45 7.82 -7.28 10.15
CA ALA A 45 6.59 -7.63 9.48
C ALA A 45 6.93 -7.39 8.03
N ASP A 46 6.82 -8.44 7.21
CA ASP A 46 7.22 -8.46 5.81
C ASP A 46 6.67 -7.20 5.14
N SER A 47 7.50 -6.17 5.21
CA SER A 47 7.07 -4.79 5.10
C SER A 47 7.38 -4.55 3.68
N VAL A 48 6.40 -4.86 2.83
CA VAL A 48 6.39 -4.33 1.49
C VAL A 48 6.40 -2.81 1.68
N ARG A 49 7.61 -2.25 1.65
CA ARG A 49 7.86 -0.87 2.01
C ARG A 49 7.13 -0.01 1.00
N CYS A 50 6.54 1.09 1.49
CA CYS A 50 6.02 2.11 0.59
C CYS A 50 7.15 2.53 -0.38
N PRO A 51 6.86 2.71 -1.69
CA PRO A 51 7.84 3.26 -2.62
C PRO A 51 8.40 4.57 -2.07
N SER A 52 9.72 4.79 -2.17
CA SER A 52 10.41 5.92 -1.50
C SER A 52 9.92 7.30 -1.93
N SER A 53 9.34 7.39 -3.13
CA SER A 53 8.81 8.64 -3.67
C SER A 53 7.35 8.86 -3.29
N CYS A 54 6.62 7.82 -2.86
CA CYS A 54 5.18 7.86 -2.67
C CYS A 54 4.80 7.90 -1.19
N ASN A 55 3.55 8.29 -0.92
CA ASN A 55 2.96 8.24 0.41
C ASN A 55 1.96 7.09 0.49
N CYS A 56 1.99 6.31 1.57
CA CYS A 56 1.09 5.18 1.77
C CYS A 56 0.24 5.39 3.03
N LEU A 57 -1.08 5.32 2.86
CA LEU A 57 -2.06 5.46 3.93
C LEU A 57 -3.06 4.30 3.87
N GLY A 58 -2.93 3.35 4.80
CA GLY A 58 -3.71 2.11 4.74
C GLY A 58 -3.42 1.34 3.46
N ASN A 59 -4.47 1.11 2.64
CA ASN A 59 -4.36 0.41 1.35
C ASN A 59 -4.21 1.36 0.14
N ASN A 60 -4.07 2.66 0.40
CA ASN A 60 -3.90 3.69 -0.62
C ASN A 60 -2.41 4.01 -0.80
N VAL A 61 -1.97 4.07 -2.06
CA VAL A 61 -0.62 4.53 -2.44
C VAL A 61 -0.79 5.77 -3.30
N ASP A 62 -0.32 6.90 -2.79
CA ASP A 62 -0.36 8.21 -3.44
C ASP A 62 1.02 8.57 -3.98
N CYS A 63 1.13 8.56 -5.30
CA CYS A 63 2.31 8.94 -6.07
C CYS A 63 2.02 10.14 -6.97
N SER A 64 0.99 10.94 -6.65
CA SER A 64 0.54 12.04 -7.49
C SER A 64 1.42 13.29 -7.39
N ASN A 65 1.56 14.03 -8.49
CA ASN A 65 2.31 15.30 -8.55
C ASN A 65 3.76 15.21 -8.03
N LEU A 66 4.47 14.16 -8.44
CA LEU A 66 5.87 13.93 -8.06
C LEU A 66 6.84 14.12 -9.24
N GLY A 67 6.34 14.47 -10.42
CA GLY A 67 7.14 14.59 -11.63
C GLY A 67 7.69 13.25 -12.12
N LEU A 68 6.95 12.17 -11.89
CA LEU A 68 7.35 10.83 -12.32
C LEU A 68 7.26 10.70 -13.84
N TYR A 69 8.27 10.09 -14.44
CA TYR A 69 8.28 9.75 -15.88
C TYR A 69 7.91 8.29 -16.13
N ASP A 70 8.03 7.45 -15.11
CA ASP A 70 7.75 6.02 -15.13
C ASP A 70 6.94 5.62 -13.89
N ILE A 71 6.27 4.47 -13.96
CA ILE A 71 5.58 3.90 -12.80
C ILE A 71 6.62 3.48 -11.73
N PRO A 72 6.44 3.86 -10.44
CA PRO A 72 7.36 3.49 -9.38
C PRO A 72 7.49 1.97 -9.24
N LYS A 73 8.71 1.48 -9.17
CA LYS A 73 8.97 0.07 -8.89
C LYS A 73 8.60 -0.26 -7.44
N ASN A 74 8.23 -1.52 -7.20
CA ASN A 74 7.88 -2.07 -5.89
C ASN A 74 6.57 -1.51 -5.29
N ILE A 75 5.55 -1.30 -6.13
CA ILE A 75 4.20 -1.03 -5.62
C ILE A 75 3.74 -2.22 -4.76
N PRO A 76 3.24 -1.99 -3.53
CA PRO A 76 2.81 -3.07 -2.67
C PRO A 76 1.61 -3.86 -3.21
N LYS A 77 1.68 -5.20 -3.20
CA LYS A 77 0.63 -6.08 -3.76
C LYS A 77 -0.71 -6.05 -3.03
N TRP A 78 -0.74 -5.50 -1.81
CA TRP A 78 -1.96 -5.30 -1.04
C TRP A 78 -2.71 -4.01 -1.41
N VAL A 79 -2.13 -3.15 -2.27
CA VAL A 79 -2.73 -1.89 -2.68
C VAL A 79 -4.11 -2.13 -3.32
N THR A 80 -5.08 -1.31 -2.93
CA THR A 80 -6.42 -1.32 -3.55
C THR A 80 -6.68 -0.04 -4.32
N ARG A 81 -5.95 1.04 -4.00
CA ARG A 81 -6.05 2.34 -4.66
C ARG A 81 -4.66 2.91 -4.94
N LEU A 82 -4.41 3.23 -6.21
CA LEU A 82 -3.16 3.78 -6.68
C LEU A 82 -3.42 5.10 -7.42
N ASP A 83 -2.89 6.18 -6.87
CA ASP A 83 -2.99 7.54 -7.41
C ASP A 83 -1.65 7.89 -8.09
N LEU A 84 -1.64 8.01 -9.42
CA LEU A 84 -0.46 8.37 -10.24
C LEU A 84 -0.72 9.63 -11.10
N GLN A 85 -1.79 10.36 -10.80
CA GLN A 85 -2.19 11.54 -11.55
C GLN A 85 -1.20 12.71 -11.44
N ARG A 86 -1.24 13.60 -12.43
CA ARG A 86 -0.40 14.81 -12.50
C ARG A 86 1.09 14.47 -12.50
N ASN A 87 1.48 13.48 -13.28
CA ASN A 87 2.87 13.13 -13.53
C ASN A 87 3.19 13.32 -15.03
N SER A 88 4.34 12.83 -15.47
CA SER A 88 4.80 12.89 -16.86
C SER A 88 5.02 11.49 -17.43
N ILE A 89 4.19 10.54 -17.01
CA ILE A 89 4.26 9.15 -17.46
C ILE A 89 3.77 9.08 -18.91
N SER A 90 4.61 8.58 -19.81
CA SER A 90 4.30 8.51 -21.25
C SER A 90 4.03 7.11 -21.77
N GLU A 91 4.45 6.09 -21.02
CA GLU A 91 4.27 4.68 -21.36
C GLU A 91 3.95 3.85 -20.12
N ILE A 92 3.27 2.72 -20.34
CA ILE A 92 2.99 1.71 -19.33
C ILE A 92 3.50 0.38 -19.88
N ARG A 93 4.19 -0.39 -19.04
CA ARG A 93 4.67 -1.72 -19.39
C ARG A 93 3.89 -2.79 -18.63
N PRO A 94 3.72 -4.00 -19.19
CA PRO A 94 3.01 -5.09 -18.52
C PRO A 94 3.59 -5.43 -17.13
N GLU A 95 4.90 -5.24 -16.93
CA GLU A 95 5.53 -5.48 -15.63
C GLU A 95 5.18 -4.47 -14.54
N ASP A 96 4.73 -3.25 -14.88
CA ASP A 96 4.55 -2.16 -13.92
C ASP A 96 3.42 -2.43 -12.91
N PHE A 97 2.40 -3.15 -13.36
CA PHE A 97 1.24 -3.54 -12.55
C PHE A 97 1.22 -5.02 -12.17
N LYS A 98 2.34 -5.72 -12.38
CA LYS A 98 2.42 -7.17 -12.20
C LYS A 98 2.05 -7.60 -10.78
N GLY A 99 1.08 -8.49 -10.68
CA GLY A 99 0.63 -9.06 -9.42
C GLY A 99 -0.16 -8.10 -8.51
N LEU A 100 -0.60 -6.93 -9.00
CA LEU A 100 -1.50 -6.02 -8.29
C LEU A 100 -2.96 -6.48 -8.40
N ILE A 101 -3.21 -7.76 -8.06
CA ILE A 101 -4.50 -8.44 -8.24
C ILE A 101 -5.65 -7.84 -7.40
N ASN A 102 -5.32 -7.07 -6.36
CA ASN A 102 -6.28 -6.44 -5.45
C ASN A 102 -6.59 -4.98 -5.82
N LEU A 103 -5.91 -4.43 -6.84
CA LEU A 103 -6.11 -3.03 -7.23
C LEU A 103 -7.51 -2.85 -7.81
N GLN A 104 -8.27 -1.91 -7.24
CA GLN A 104 -9.65 -1.60 -7.61
C GLN A 104 -9.76 -0.24 -8.28
N TYR A 105 -8.90 0.71 -7.91
CA TYR A 105 -8.90 2.06 -8.42
C TYR A 105 -7.49 2.44 -8.87
N LEU A 106 -7.37 2.88 -10.12
CA LEU A 106 -6.13 3.39 -10.72
C LEU A 106 -6.41 4.74 -11.38
N ASP A 107 -5.68 5.77 -10.92
CA ASP A 107 -5.76 7.10 -11.50
C ASP A 107 -4.46 7.46 -12.22
N LEU A 108 -4.53 7.51 -13.54
CA LEU A 108 -3.45 7.91 -14.45
C LEU A 108 -3.79 9.22 -15.16
N SER A 109 -4.79 9.97 -14.68
CA SER A 109 -5.21 11.22 -15.30
C SER A 109 -4.08 12.26 -15.26
N ASN A 110 -4.10 13.21 -16.21
CA ASN A 110 -3.10 14.28 -16.29
C ASN A 110 -1.67 13.71 -16.37
N ASN A 111 -1.45 12.78 -17.30
CA ASN A 111 -0.13 12.26 -17.69
C ASN A 111 0.09 12.51 -19.20
N GLY A 112 1.15 11.95 -19.76
CA GLY A 112 1.50 12.07 -21.19
C GLY A 112 1.30 10.78 -21.97
N LEU A 113 0.37 9.91 -21.55
CA LEU A 113 0.17 8.60 -22.16
C LEU A 113 -0.35 8.75 -23.59
N LYS A 114 0.30 8.09 -24.55
CA LYS A 114 -0.07 8.14 -25.98
C LYS A 114 -0.72 6.87 -26.49
N ILE A 115 -0.24 5.73 -26.00
CA ILE A 115 -0.67 4.40 -26.43
C ILE A 115 -0.86 3.57 -25.16
N LEU A 116 -1.95 2.79 -25.13
CA LEU A 116 -2.22 1.81 -24.10
C LEU A 116 -2.74 0.52 -24.75
N ASN A 117 -2.25 -0.61 -24.27
CA ASN A 117 -2.79 -1.91 -24.64
C ASN A 117 -3.57 -2.47 -23.45
N GLY A 118 -4.73 -3.09 -23.69
CA GLY A 118 -5.49 -3.73 -22.62
C GLY A 118 -4.71 -4.86 -21.92
N SER A 119 -3.72 -5.43 -22.59
CA SER A 119 -2.78 -6.41 -22.00
C SER A 119 -1.90 -5.83 -20.90
N ASP A 120 -1.63 -4.53 -20.91
CA ASP A 120 -0.78 -3.87 -19.89
C ASP A 120 -1.43 -3.91 -18.50
N PHE A 121 -2.74 -4.16 -18.46
CA PHE A 121 -3.54 -4.25 -17.24
C PHE A 121 -4.01 -5.69 -16.95
N SER A 122 -3.43 -6.72 -17.58
CA SER A 122 -3.96 -8.11 -17.52
C SER A 122 -4.03 -8.68 -16.10
N ASP A 123 -3.10 -8.27 -15.23
CA ASP A 123 -3.02 -8.74 -13.84
C ASP A 123 -4.00 -8.00 -12.90
N LEU A 124 -4.60 -6.89 -13.37
CA LEU A 124 -5.51 -6.05 -12.59
C LEU A 124 -6.93 -6.61 -12.61
N ILE A 125 -7.08 -7.86 -12.20
CA ILE A 125 -8.34 -8.62 -12.27
C ILE A 125 -9.47 -8.01 -11.42
N SER A 126 -9.14 -7.23 -10.40
CA SER A 126 -10.11 -6.58 -9.50
C SER A 126 -10.37 -5.12 -9.85
N LEU A 127 -9.81 -4.61 -10.96
CA LEU A 127 -9.92 -3.20 -11.31
C LEU A 127 -11.36 -2.85 -11.65
N GLN A 128 -11.87 -1.81 -11.00
CA GLN A 128 -13.24 -1.30 -11.15
C GLN A 128 -13.21 0.09 -11.79
N THR A 129 -12.25 0.92 -11.40
CA THR A 129 -12.12 2.28 -11.89
C THR A 129 -10.75 2.51 -12.50
N LEU A 130 -10.73 2.97 -13.74
CA LEU A 130 -9.53 3.42 -14.45
C LEU A 130 -9.75 4.83 -14.96
N LYS A 131 -8.95 5.78 -14.48
CA LYS A 131 -8.98 7.16 -14.96
C LYS A 131 -7.81 7.46 -15.88
N LEU A 132 -8.13 7.91 -17.09
CA LEU A 132 -7.19 8.28 -18.14
C LEU A 132 -7.40 9.71 -18.63
N ASP A 133 -8.24 10.49 -17.95
CA ASP A 133 -8.58 11.86 -18.36
C ASP A 133 -7.33 12.72 -18.57
N SER A 134 -7.37 13.60 -19.58
CA SER A 134 -6.27 14.54 -19.83
C SER A 134 -4.93 13.84 -20.10
N ASN A 135 -4.95 12.79 -20.93
CA ASN A 135 -3.78 12.18 -21.57
C ASN A 135 -3.75 12.50 -23.08
N GLU A 136 -2.75 12.00 -23.80
CA GLU A 136 -2.55 12.18 -25.25
C GLU A 136 -2.94 10.92 -26.05
N LEU A 137 -3.91 10.14 -25.55
CA LEU A 137 -4.30 8.86 -26.14
C LEU A 137 -4.89 9.07 -27.54
N THR A 138 -4.27 8.47 -28.54
CA THR A 138 -4.74 8.53 -29.93
C THR A 138 -5.74 7.43 -30.26
N GLU A 139 -5.72 6.35 -29.49
CA GLU A 139 -6.55 5.16 -29.71
C GLU A 139 -7.17 4.70 -28.39
N MET A 140 -8.36 4.11 -28.47
CA MET A 140 -9.04 3.57 -27.30
C MET A 140 -8.52 2.15 -27.00
N PRO A 141 -7.96 1.89 -25.81
CA PRO A 141 -7.47 0.56 -25.45
C PRO A 141 -8.61 -0.47 -25.41
N VAL A 142 -8.37 -1.64 -25.98
CA VAL A 142 -9.31 -2.77 -25.92
C VAL A 142 -9.03 -3.61 -24.68
N PHE A 143 -9.87 -3.48 -23.67
CA PHE A 143 -9.79 -4.24 -22.41
C PHE A 143 -10.42 -5.62 -22.54
N SER A 144 -9.69 -6.56 -23.15
CA SER A 144 -10.19 -7.94 -23.33
C SER A 144 -10.21 -8.77 -22.03
N SER A 145 -9.46 -8.35 -21.00
CA SER A 145 -9.20 -9.16 -19.80
C SER A 145 -9.79 -8.57 -18.52
N GLN A 146 -10.21 -7.31 -18.52
CA GLN A 146 -10.70 -6.59 -17.35
C GLN A 146 -12.23 -6.67 -17.25
N SER A 147 -12.75 -7.85 -16.91
CA SER A 147 -14.20 -8.12 -16.83
C SER A 147 -14.94 -7.34 -15.73
N ASN A 148 -14.21 -6.70 -14.81
CA ASN A 148 -14.76 -6.01 -13.65
C ASN A 148 -14.69 -4.48 -13.76
N LEU A 149 -14.18 -3.93 -14.87
CA LEU A 149 -14.08 -2.49 -15.06
C LEU A 149 -15.49 -1.90 -15.22
N THR A 150 -15.91 -1.09 -14.25
CA THR A 150 -17.23 -0.43 -14.22
C THR A 150 -17.16 1.01 -14.68
N ASP A 151 -16.04 1.67 -14.42
CA ASP A 151 -15.86 3.10 -14.63
C ASP A 151 -14.55 3.37 -15.37
N LEU A 152 -14.68 3.85 -16.60
CA LEU A 152 -13.57 4.29 -17.44
C LEU A 152 -13.80 5.77 -17.80
N SER A 153 -12.83 6.62 -17.48
CA SER A 153 -12.82 8.04 -17.87
C SER A 153 -11.63 8.34 -18.76
N MET A 154 -11.84 9.11 -19.83
CA MET A 154 -10.84 9.43 -20.87
C MET A 154 -10.96 10.90 -21.28
#